data_AF-A0A3N5DSU8-F1
#
_entry.id   AF-A0A3N5DSU8-F1
#
_cell.length_a   1.000
_cell.length_b   1.000
_cell.length_c   1.000
_cell.angle_alpha   90.00
_cell.angle_beta   90.00
_cell.angle_gamma   90.00
#
_symmetry.space_group_name_H-M   'P 1'
#
loop_
_entity.id
_entity.type
_entity.pdbx_description
1 polymer ?
#
loop_
_entity_poly.entity_id
_entity_poly.type
_entity_poly.pdbx_seq_one_letter_code
_entity_poly.pdbx_strand_id
1 'polypeptide(L)'
;MKALWQPIRTVKESLKFVSAYAILFATYIIILPKSGHSYDLSCWSGWCKHIFTNGLGKAYQSGTDYLPLYHYILYLFGLIQGSTENIERNIYLLKVFTIIAEFIGGFFLIKLIKERISNTYEQFFYSMFFFLNIAVFYNSIIWGQVDGILTTLLFISVYFALKEKILSSLLFFLLAINMKLQAIIFMPIIGLMLLPLMLKRFSFKNLTLWIGSLIVLQLLILLPFIIKDDIGRVLHVIIGSFGKYPVVSMNAYNFWFWFLKGNLMQIPDSNLYLGGSYKSWGLLLFFTTSFVALWPLIKNAYYKAIRGSIEAISVERILLVSTLIPLLFFFFNTQMHERYSHPALMFVIAYSILSKDFLPSVIICLAYLLNMEDVLRYLNLDNYSYFIFKRHFIAIIYAVGILILYARLYNFRLNLNSISASKG
;
A
#
# COMPACT_ATOMS: atom_id res chain seq x y z
N MET A 1 35.69 1.73 -32.63
CA MET A 1 34.41 2.39 -33.00
C MET A 1 33.19 1.87 -32.23
N LYS A 2 32.80 0.58 -32.26
CA LYS A 2 31.58 0.08 -31.56
C LYS A 2 31.46 0.45 -30.06
N ALA A 3 32.57 0.54 -29.33
CA ALA A 3 32.59 0.93 -27.92
C ALA A 3 32.27 2.41 -27.65
N LEU A 4 32.53 3.33 -28.59
CA LEU A 4 32.24 4.76 -28.46
C LEU A 4 30.75 5.09 -28.72
N TRP A 5 30.05 4.23 -29.48
CA TRP A 5 28.63 4.38 -29.78
C TRP A 5 27.70 3.80 -28.69
N GLN A 6 28.20 2.89 -27.86
CA GLN A 6 27.39 2.29 -26.80
C GLN A 6 26.91 3.30 -25.75
N PRO A 7 27.77 4.20 -25.19
CA PRO A 7 27.34 5.22 -24.24
C PRO A 7 26.31 6.20 -24.83
N ILE A 8 26.49 6.60 -26.09
CA ILE A 8 25.58 7.51 -26.78
C ILE A 8 24.22 6.82 -27.03
N ARG A 9 24.23 5.54 -27.36
CA ARG A 9 23.02 4.73 -27.54
C ARG A 9 22.26 4.54 -26.22
N THR A 10 22.95 4.23 -25.11
CA THR A 10 22.30 4.09 -23.80
C THR A 10 21.74 5.40 -23.27
N VAL A 11 22.38 6.55 -23.53
CA VAL A 11 21.82 7.88 -23.19
C VAL A 11 20.56 8.18 -24.01
N LYS A 12 20.58 7.94 -25.33
CA LYS A 12 19.40 8.13 -26.19
C LYS A 12 18.23 7.20 -25.81
N GLU A 13 18.51 5.93 -25.51
CA GLU A 13 17.50 4.97 -25.05
C GLU A 13 16.92 5.38 -23.69
N SER A 14 17.76 5.88 -22.78
CA SER A 14 17.29 6.40 -21.48
C SER A 14 16.37 7.62 -21.63
N LEU A 15 16.73 8.57 -22.51
CA LEU A 15 15.87 9.72 -22.82
C LEU A 15 14.52 9.30 -23.40
N LYS A 16 14.51 8.34 -24.33
CA LYS A 16 13.27 7.81 -24.92
C LYS A 16 12.32 7.25 -23.87
N PHE A 17 12.83 6.44 -22.93
CA PHE A 17 11.98 5.88 -21.88
C PHE A 17 11.51 6.94 -20.88
N VAL A 18 12.37 7.89 -20.50
CA VAL A 18 11.96 9.04 -19.66
C VAL A 18 10.84 9.83 -20.32
N SER A 19 10.94 10.11 -21.63
CA SER A 19 9.86 10.76 -22.39
C SER A 19 8.58 9.92 -22.39
N ALA A 20 8.66 8.59 -22.52
CA ALA A 20 7.49 7.73 -22.47
C ALA A 20 6.77 7.77 -21.10
N TYR A 21 7.51 7.72 -19.98
CA TYR A 21 6.91 7.88 -18.65
C TYR A 21 6.30 9.27 -18.46
N ALA A 22 6.95 10.33 -18.97
CA ALA A 22 6.43 11.70 -18.88
C ALA A 22 5.14 11.87 -19.70
N ILE A 23 5.08 11.28 -20.90
CA ILE A 23 3.87 11.25 -21.72
C ILE A 23 2.78 10.48 -20.99
N LEU A 24 3.07 9.32 -20.41
CA LEU A 24 2.08 8.53 -19.67
C LEU A 24 1.55 9.30 -18.45
N PHE A 25 2.44 9.97 -17.70
CA PHE A 25 2.03 10.86 -16.61
C PHE A 25 1.10 11.95 -17.12
N ALA A 26 1.49 12.67 -18.17
CA ALA A 26 0.67 13.72 -18.78
C ALA A 26 -0.69 13.19 -19.24
N THR A 27 -0.73 12.00 -19.86
CA THR A 27 -1.97 11.32 -20.26
C THR A 27 -2.88 11.11 -19.06
N TYR A 28 -2.37 10.60 -17.94
CA TYR A 28 -3.16 10.43 -16.72
C TYR A 28 -3.74 11.74 -16.17
N ILE A 29 -3.00 12.85 -16.28
CA ILE A 29 -3.51 14.17 -15.88
C ILE A 29 -4.59 14.66 -16.85
N ILE A 30 -4.41 14.46 -18.15
CA ILE A 30 -5.35 14.91 -19.20
C ILE A 30 -6.68 14.15 -19.11
N ILE A 31 -6.64 12.83 -18.88
CA ILE A 31 -7.85 11.98 -18.82
C ILE A 31 -8.49 11.94 -17.42
N LEU A 32 -7.98 12.74 -16.47
CA LEU A 32 -8.36 12.66 -15.07
C LEU A 32 -9.86 12.93 -14.88
N PRO A 33 -10.65 11.96 -14.38
CA PRO A 33 -12.06 12.18 -14.15
C PRO A 33 -12.29 13.23 -13.07
N LYS A 34 -13.25 14.13 -13.31
CA LYS A 34 -13.70 15.11 -12.30
C LYS A 34 -14.54 14.48 -11.19
N SER A 35 -15.18 13.34 -11.47
CA SER A 35 -15.94 12.56 -10.51
C SER A 35 -15.06 11.61 -9.69
N GLY A 36 -15.60 11.07 -8.61
CA GLY A 36 -14.96 10.07 -7.74
C GLY A 36 -15.96 9.69 -6.65
N HIS A 37 -15.49 9.01 -5.61
CA HIS A 37 -16.35 8.67 -4.47
C HIS A 37 -16.83 9.96 -3.78
N SER A 38 -18.13 10.21 -3.83
CA SER A 38 -18.73 11.50 -3.47
C SER A 38 -18.48 11.90 -2.01
N TYR A 39 -18.57 10.93 -1.08
CA TYR A 39 -18.32 11.16 0.33
C TYR A 39 -16.85 11.53 0.60
N ASP A 40 -15.90 10.82 -0.04
CA ASP A 40 -14.48 11.11 0.14
C ASP A 40 -14.13 12.50 -0.40
N LEU A 41 -14.60 12.83 -1.62
CA LEU A 41 -14.40 14.16 -2.21
C LEU A 41 -15.01 15.28 -1.35
N SER A 42 -16.16 15.03 -0.74
CA SER A 42 -16.79 15.97 0.20
C SER A 42 -15.92 16.19 1.44
N CYS A 43 -15.40 15.12 2.05
CA CYS A 43 -14.46 15.21 3.17
C CYS A 43 -13.20 15.99 2.79
N TRP A 44 -12.58 15.67 1.64
CA TRP A 44 -11.39 16.39 1.16
C TRP A 44 -11.65 17.88 0.96
N SER A 45 -12.77 18.22 0.32
CA SER A 45 -13.17 19.61 0.09
C SER A 45 -13.38 20.36 1.41
N GLY A 46 -14.13 19.76 2.35
CA GLY A 46 -14.39 20.35 3.66
C GLY A 46 -13.11 20.60 4.46
N TRP A 47 -12.25 19.58 4.59
CA TRP A 47 -10.99 19.69 5.33
C TRP A 47 -10.03 20.66 4.66
N CYS A 48 -9.89 20.63 3.33
CA CYS A 48 -9.02 21.56 2.61
C CYS A 48 -9.48 23.01 2.75
N LYS A 49 -10.78 23.30 2.58
CA LYS A 49 -11.33 24.65 2.79
C LYS A 49 -11.07 25.16 4.21
N HIS A 50 -11.25 24.31 5.22
CA HIS A 50 -10.96 24.67 6.60
C HIS A 50 -9.47 24.97 6.82
N ILE A 51 -8.59 24.09 6.35
CA ILE A 51 -7.13 24.22 6.48
C ILE A 51 -6.61 25.46 5.75
N PHE A 52 -7.15 25.75 4.56
CA PHE A 52 -6.80 26.94 3.78
C PHE A 52 -7.17 28.23 4.52
N THR A 53 -8.36 28.30 5.11
CA THR A 53 -8.87 29.50 5.78
C THR A 53 -8.29 29.71 7.19
N ASN A 54 -8.02 28.63 7.91
CA ASN A 54 -7.63 28.68 9.33
C ASN A 54 -6.14 28.37 9.57
N GLY A 55 -5.43 27.93 8.53
CA GLY A 55 -4.04 27.48 8.59
C GLY A 55 -3.90 26.01 9.00
N LEU A 56 -2.77 25.41 8.59
CA LEU A 56 -2.46 23.98 8.80
C LEU A 56 -2.58 23.55 10.28
N GLY A 57 -2.11 24.37 11.22
CA GLY A 57 -2.10 24.00 12.64
C GLY A 57 -3.49 23.80 13.26
N LYS A 58 -4.56 24.28 12.61
CA LYS A 58 -5.95 24.10 13.04
C LYS A 58 -6.68 22.99 12.28
N ALA A 59 -5.97 22.16 11.49
CA ALA A 59 -6.61 21.16 10.63
C ALA A 59 -7.59 20.24 11.37
N TYR A 60 -7.31 19.87 12.62
CA TYR A 60 -8.14 18.93 13.38
C TYR A 60 -9.44 19.54 13.91
N GLN A 61 -9.61 20.86 13.82
CA GLN A 61 -10.87 21.54 14.10
C GLN A 61 -11.91 21.34 12.97
N SER A 62 -11.50 20.82 11.81
CA SER A 62 -12.40 20.45 10.71
C SER A 62 -13.16 19.13 10.93
N GLY A 63 -12.87 18.40 12.01
CA GLY A 63 -13.41 17.06 12.22
C GLY A 63 -12.76 15.99 11.34
N THR A 64 -11.60 16.28 10.75
CA THR A 64 -10.80 15.32 9.99
C THR A 64 -10.40 14.11 10.83
N ASP A 65 -10.38 12.95 10.19
CA ASP A 65 -9.98 11.67 10.77
C ASP A 65 -8.68 11.12 10.14
N TYR A 66 -7.99 11.94 9.36
CA TYR A 66 -6.71 11.57 8.74
C TYR A 66 -5.53 11.89 9.65
N LEU A 67 -4.41 11.24 9.37
CA LEU A 67 -3.16 11.46 10.09
C LEU A 67 -2.39 12.69 9.55
N PRO A 68 -1.46 13.26 10.37
CA PRO A 68 -0.89 14.57 10.14
C PRO A 68 -0.31 14.81 8.75
N LEU A 69 0.33 13.81 8.14
CA LEU A 69 1.04 14.01 6.86
C LEU A 69 0.09 14.40 5.73
N TYR A 70 -1.14 13.90 5.75
CA TYR A 70 -2.08 14.19 4.67
C TYR A 70 -2.56 15.65 4.70
N HIS A 71 -2.62 16.29 5.87
CA HIS A 71 -3.02 17.69 5.99
C HIS A 71 -2.03 18.65 5.31
N TYR A 72 -0.75 18.28 5.21
CA TYR A 72 0.23 19.06 4.44
C TYR A 72 -0.09 19.07 2.95
N ILE A 73 -0.59 17.95 2.41
CA ILE A 73 -1.03 17.85 1.00
C ILE A 73 -2.26 18.74 0.79
N LEU A 74 -3.26 18.66 1.69
CA LEU A 74 -4.45 19.50 1.62
C LEU A 74 -4.11 21.00 1.75
N TYR A 75 -3.16 21.35 2.62
CA TYR A 75 -2.71 22.72 2.79
C TYR A 75 -2.02 23.26 1.53
N LEU A 76 -1.06 22.51 0.98
CA LEU A 76 -0.40 22.88 -0.26
C LEU A 76 -1.40 23.01 -1.41
N PHE A 77 -2.35 22.08 -1.52
CA PHE A 77 -3.41 22.17 -2.52
C PHE A 77 -4.26 23.43 -2.34
N GLY A 78 -4.69 23.73 -1.11
CA GLY A 78 -5.44 24.95 -0.81
C GLY A 78 -4.69 26.22 -1.21
N LEU A 79 -3.39 26.30 -0.92
CA LEU A 79 -2.54 27.42 -1.34
C LEU A 79 -2.46 27.56 -2.86
N ILE A 80 -2.35 26.45 -3.61
CA ILE A 80 -2.34 26.45 -5.08
C ILE A 80 -3.68 26.94 -5.64
N GLN A 81 -4.80 26.59 -5.01
CA GLN A 81 -6.13 26.99 -5.48
C GLN A 81 -6.47 28.45 -5.15
N GLY A 82 -5.92 28.99 -4.05
CA GLY A 82 -6.00 30.41 -3.69
C GLY A 82 -7.37 30.91 -3.21
N SER A 83 -8.44 30.11 -3.32
CA SER A 83 -9.77 30.43 -2.78
C SER A 83 -10.55 29.16 -2.45
N THR A 84 -11.53 29.26 -1.54
CA THR A 84 -12.43 28.16 -1.19
C THR A 84 -13.30 27.70 -2.36
N GLU A 85 -13.72 28.63 -3.22
CA GLU A 85 -14.47 28.33 -4.45
C GLU A 85 -13.63 27.50 -5.43
N ASN A 86 -12.37 27.88 -5.64
CA ASN A 86 -11.46 27.12 -6.51
C ASN A 86 -11.14 25.74 -5.92
N ILE A 87 -10.97 25.65 -4.59
CA ILE A 87 -10.79 24.34 -3.91
C ILE A 87 -11.96 23.42 -4.23
N GLU A 88 -13.18 23.89 -4.10
CA GLU A 88 -14.37 23.08 -4.34
C GLU A 88 -14.51 22.69 -5.81
N ARG A 89 -14.36 23.65 -6.73
CA ARG A 89 -14.45 23.41 -8.18
C ARG A 89 -13.39 22.42 -8.68
N ASN A 90 -12.19 22.50 -8.12
CA ASN A 90 -11.03 21.78 -8.62
C ASN A 90 -10.59 20.63 -7.70
N ILE A 91 -11.41 20.20 -6.72
CA ILE A 91 -11.02 19.21 -5.71
C ILE A 91 -10.52 17.89 -6.31
N TYR A 92 -11.02 17.52 -7.49
CA TYR A 92 -10.58 16.34 -8.23
C TYR A 92 -9.09 16.38 -8.60
N LEU A 93 -8.46 17.56 -8.67
CA LEU A 93 -7.03 17.71 -8.90
C LEU A 93 -6.17 17.23 -7.72
N LEU A 94 -6.74 16.97 -6.54
CA LEU A 94 -6.01 16.30 -5.45
C LEU A 94 -5.46 14.94 -5.88
N LYS A 95 -6.14 14.26 -6.82
CA LYS A 95 -5.69 12.98 -7.40
C LYS A 95 -4.28 13.07 -8.00
N VAL A 96 -3.89 14.25 -8.50
CA VAL A 96 -2.56 14.49 -9.07
C VAL A 96 -1.46 14.22 -8.05
N PHE A 97 -1.67 14.58 -6.78
CA PHE A 97 -0.68 14.30 -5.72
C PHE A 97 -0.50 12.81 -5.49
N THR A 98 -1.58 12.03 -5.52
CA THR A 98 -1.52 10.57 -5.41
C THR A 98 -0.81 9.97 -6.63
N ILE A 99 -1.12 10.42 -7.84
CA ILE A 99 -0.47 9.95 -9.08
C ILE A 99 1.03 10.28 -9.05
N ILE A 100 1.42 11.48 -8.61
CA ILE A 100 2.84 11.84 -8.43
C ILE A 100 3.52 10.85 -7.48
N ALA A 101 2.90 10.54 -6.34
CA ALA A 101 3.45 9.55 -5.41
C ALA A 101 3.60 8.17 -6.07
N GLU A 102 2.59 7.69 -6.79
CA GLU A 102 2.65 6.41 -7.51
C GLU A 102 3.74 6.38 -8.57
N PHE A 103 4.00 7.49 -9.26
CA PHE A 103 5.14 7.61 -10.19
C PHE A 103 6.49 7.61 -9.49
N ILE A 104 6.59 8.23 -8.30
CA ILE A 104 7.77 8.11 -7.45
C ILE A 104 7.96 6.64 -7.03
N GLY A 105 6.89 5.95 -6.62
CA GLY A 105 6.93 4.52 -6.29
C GLY A 105 7.38 3.66 -7.49
N GLY A 106 6.83 3.93 -8.67
CA GLY A 106 7.22 3.29 -9.93
C GLY A 106 8.69 3.54 -10.29
N PHE A 107 9.25 4.70 -9.98
CA PHE A 107 10.68 4.95 -10.12
C PHE A 107 11.53 4.07 -9.19
N PHE A 108 11.12 3.87 -7.94
CA PHE A 108 11.79 2.93 -7.03
C PHE A 108 11.63 1.47 -7.47
N LEU A 109 10.49 1.11 -8.07
CA LEU A 109 10.30 -0.19 -8.71
C LEU A 109 11.28 -0.37 -9.88
N ILE A 110 11.43 0.62 -10.76
CA ILE A 110 12.42 0.58 -11.85
C ILE A 110 13.84 0.41 -11.31
N LYS A 111 14.20 1.10 -10.21
CA LYS A 111 15.49 0.90 -9.54
C LYS A 111 15.68 -0.55 -9.11
N LEU A 112 14.67 -1.15 -8.50
CA LEU A 112 14.72 -2.55 -8.08
C LEU A 112 14.86 -3.51 -9.28
N ILE A 113 14.10 -3.29 -10.35
CA ILE A 113 14.14 -4.08 -11.61
C ILE A 113 15.54 -4.04 -12.24
N LYS A 114 16.16 -2.85 -12.32
CA LYS A 114 17.49 -2.63 -12.93
C LYS A 114 18.62 -3.45 -12.29
N GLU A 115 18.43 -3.89 -11.06
CA GLU A 115 19.43 -4.69 -10.34
C GLU A 115 19.36 -6.19 -10.66
N ARG A 116 18.35 -6.61 -11.42
CA ARG A 116 18.11 -8.02 -11.77
C ARG A 116 17.95 -8.24 -13.26
N ILE A 117 17.47 -7.22 -13.98
CA ILE A 117 17.23 -7.27 -15.42
C ILE A 117 18.17 -6.26 -16.07
N SER A 118 19.10 -6.74 -16.90
CA SER A 118 20.10 -5.90 -17.58
C SER A 118 19.57 -5.22 -18.85
N ASN A 119 18.60 -5.83 -19.52
CA ASN A 119 18.03 -5.32 -20.76
C ASN A 119 17.09 -4.12 -20.51
N THR A 120 17.43 -2.94 -21.03
CA THR A 120 16.67 -1.70 -20.79
C THR A 120 15.25 -1.73 -21.38
N TYR A 121 15.03 -2.41 -22.51
CA TYR A 121 13.69 -2.56 -23.09
C TYR A 121 12.83 -3.48 -22.24
N GLU A 122 13.42 -4.55 -21.71
CA GLU A 122 12.77 -5.46 -20.79
C GLU A 122 12.41 -4.74 -19.47
N GLN A 123 13.33 -3.93 -18.91
CA GLN A 123 13.05 -3.08 -17.75
C GLN A 123 11.86 -2.15 -18.01
N PHE A 124 11.84 -1.48 -19.17
CA PHE A 124 10.75 -0.58 -19.57
C PHE A 124 9.43 -1.35 -19.68
N PHE A 125 9.40 -2.44 -20.45
CA PHE A 125 8.21 -3.26 -20.64
C PHE A 125 7.62 -3.76 -19.33
N TYR A 126 8.45 -4.27 -18.42
CA TYR A 126 7.96 -4.73 -17.13
C TYR A 126 7.53 -3.61 -16.20
N SER A 127 8.18 -2.45 -16.24
CA SER A 127 7.68 -1.30 -15.48
C SER A 127 6.32 -0.82 -15.99
N MET A 128 6.05 -0.93 -17.31
CA MET A 128 4.73 -0.61 -17.88
C MET A 128 3.62 -1.51 -17.33
N PHE A 129 3.94 -2.74 -16.93
CA PHE A 129 2.98 -3.61 -16.24
C PHE A 129 2.49 -3.00 -14.92
N PHE A 130 3.31 -2.19 -14.22
CA PHE A 130 2.85 -1.40 -13.08
C PHE A 130 2.10 -0.14 -13.54
N PHE A 131 2.71 0.66 -14.41
CA PHE A 131 2.18 1.97 -14.78
C PHE A 131 0.86 1.92 -15.56
N LEU A 132 0.52 0.80 -16.19
CA LEU A 132 -0.75 0.59 -16.90
C LEU A 132 -1.72 -0.29 -16.11
N ASN A 133 -1.38 -0.65 -14.87
CA ASN A 133 -2.23 -1.51 -14.05
C ASN A 133 -3.44 -0.73 -13.54
N ILE A 134 -4.61 -0.98 -14.13
CA ILE A 134 -5.84 -0.30 -13.73
C ILE A 134 -6.17 -0.52 -12.26
N ALA A 135 -5.87 -1.69 -11.67
CA ALA A 135 -6.19 -1.94 -10.26
C ALA A 135 -5.43 -1.00 -9.31
N VAL A 136 -4.18 -0.68 -9.61
CA VAL A 136 -3.39 0.30 -8.85
C VAL A 136 -4.03 1.68 -8.98
N PHE A 137 -4.16 2.16 -10.22
CA PHE A 137 -4.61 3.53 -10.48
C PHE A 137 -6.12 3.74 -10.30
N TYR A 138 -6.92 2.69 -10.09
CA TYR A 138 -8.34 2.83 -9.81
C TYR A 138 -8.57 3.64 -8.52
N ASN A 139 -7.77 3.41 -7.48
CA ASN A 139 -7.87 4.13 -6.22
C ASN A 139 -7.59 5.64 -6.39
N SER A 140 -6.56 5.98 -7.15
CA SER A 140 -6.12 7.36 -7.31
C SER A 140 -6.94 8.10 -8.38
N ILE A 141 -7.06 7.54 -9.57
CA ILE A 141 -7.65 8.21 -10.75
C ILE A 141 -9.18 8.16 -10.72
N ILE A 142 -9.75 6.98 -10.49
CA ILE A 142 -11.20 6.79 -10.60
C ILE A 142 -11.86 7.15 -9.27
N TRP A 143 -11.43 6.54 -8.18
CA TRP A 143 -12.03 6.70 -6.86
C TRP A 143 -11.73 8.07 -6.23
N GLY A 144 -10.50 8.56 -6.33
CA GLY A 144 -10.06 9.80 -5.67
C GLY A 144 -9.58 9.62 -4.23
N GLN A 145 -9.05 8.43 -3.92
CA GLN A 145 -8.42 8.11 -2.66
C GLN A 145 -6.89 8.22 -2.74
N VAL A 146 -6.23 8.02 -1.59
CA VAL A 146 -4.82 8.36 -1.37
C VAL A 146 -4.00 7.15 -0.90
N ASP A 147 -4.53 5.95 -1.07
CA ASP A 147 -3.86 4.70 -0.67
C ASP A 147 -2.56 4.48 -1.46
N GLY A 148 -2.45 5.03 -2.69
CA GLY A 148 -1.23 5.03 -3.48
C GLY A 148 -0.04 5.76 -2.82
N ILE A 149 -0.29 6.78 -2.00
CA ILE A 149 0.75 7.47 -1.24
C ILE A 149 1.30 6.54 -0.15
N LEU A 150 0.41 5.89 0.60
CA LEU A 150 0.79 4.90 1.61
C LEU A 150 1.62 3.77 1.00
N THR A 151 1.13 3.15 -0.08
CA THR A 151 1.83 2.06 -0.78
C THR A 151 3.22 2.48 -1.22
N THR A 152 3.34 3.69 -1.78
CA THR A 152 4.62 4.25 -2.22
C THR A 152 5.60 4.40 -1.06
N LEU A 153 5.18 5.02 0.05
CA LEU A 153 6.06 5.23 1.21
C LEU A 153 6.54 3.90 1.81
N LEU A 154 5.65 2.91 1.90
CA LEU A 154 5.98 1.56 2.36
C LEU A 154 6.97 0.86 1.40
N PHE A 155 6.73 0.93 0.09
CA PHE A 155 7.62 0.34 -0.90
C PHE A 155 9.02 0.95 -0.87
N ILE A 156 9.12 2.28 -0.74
CA ILE A 156 10.40 2.98 -0.60
C ILE A 156 11.11 2.58 0.71
N SER A 157 10.36 2.45 1.80
CA SER A 157 10.91 1.99 3.09
C SER A 157 11.51 0.58 2.97
N VAL A 158 10.77 -0.36 2.36
CA VAL A 158 11.26 -1.73 2.11
C VAL A 158 12.44 -1.73 1.13
N TYR A 159 12.40 -0.91 0.07
CA TYR A 159 13.53 -0.74 -0.84
C TYR A 159 14.80 -0.29 -0.10
N PHE A 160 14.71 0.70 0.80
CA PHE A 160 15.87 1.11 1.58
C PHE A 160 16.31 0.06 2.60
N ALA A 161 15.39 -0.73 3.15
CA ALA A 161 15.74 -1.87 3.99
C ALA A 161 16.50 -2.95 3.18
N LEU A 162 16.09 -3.24 1.95
CA LEU A 162 16.82 -4.10 1.01
C LEU A 162 18.22 -3.56 0.68
N LYS A 163 18.39 -2.24 0.72
CA LYS A 163 19.70 -1.55 0.58
C LYS A 163 20.48 -1.42 1.86
N GLU A 164 20.02 -2.03 2.95
CA GLU A 164 20.64 -1.94 4.27
C GLU A 164 20.83 -0.47 4.75
N LYS A 165 20.00 0.45 4.23
CA LYS A 165 19.98 1.87 4.60
C LYS A 165 18.97 2.08 5.73
N ILE A 166 19.39 1.75 6.95
CA ILE A 166 18.56 1.75 8.17
C ILE A 166 17.80 3.08 8.33
N LEU A 167 18.51 4.21 8.36
CA LEU A 167 17.89 5.51 8.60
C LEU A 167 16.85 5.86 7.53
N SER A 168 17.19 5.71 6.24
CA SER A 168 16.25 6.01 5.16
C SER A 168 15.01 5.12 5.22
N SER A 169 15.17 3.83 5.51
CA SER A 169 14.03 2.92 5.67
C SER A 169 13.11 3.35 6.81
N LEU A 170 13.67 3.69 7.97
CA LEU A 170 12.91 4.14 9.14
C LEU A 170 12.21 5.48 8.91
N LEU A 171 12.85 6.44 8.22
CA LEU A 171 12.24 7.74 7.91
C LEU A 171 11.03 7.58 6.98
N PHE A 172 11.14 6.79 5.92
CA PHE A 172 10.00 6.52 5.02
C PHE A 172 8.91 5.70 5.71
N PHE A 173 9.27 4.79 6.62
CA PHE A 173 8.29 4.07 7.43
C PHE A 173 7.52 5.02 8.38
N LEU A 174 8.20 5.95 9.02
CA LEU A 174 7.57 6.97 9.87
C LEU A 174 6.63 7.88 9.07
N LEU A 175 7.03 8.27 7.85
CA LEU A 175 6.14 9.00 6.93
C LEU A 175 4.90 8.17 6.57
N ALA A 176 5.07 6.86 6.29
CA ALA A 176 3.94 5.97 6.01
C ALA A 176 2.97 5.88 7.20
N ILE A 177 3.48 5.77 8.43
CA ILE A 177 2.65 5.78 9.65
C ILE A 177 1.91 7.11 9.77
N ASN A 178 2.57 8.26 9.56
CA ASN A 178 1.90 9.57 9.62
C ASN A 178 0.97 9.84 8.42
N MET A 179 1.01 9.03 7.36
CA MET A 179 0.05 9.07 6.27
C MET A 179 -1.22 8.28 6.63
N LYS A 180 -1.06 7.03 7.07
CA LYS A 180 -2.15 6.16 7.52
C LYS A 180 -1.64 5.17 8.55
N LEU A 181 -2.39 5.01 9.64
CA LEU A 181 -2.02 4.12 10.76
C LEU A 181 -1.88 2.66 10.31
N GLN A 182 -2.57 2.29 9.22
CA GLN A 182 -2.46 0.99 8.57
C GLN A 182 -1.02 0.59 8.20
N ALA A 183 -0.11 1.56 8.02
CA ALA A 183 1.31 1.28 7.81
C ALA A 183 1.92 0.42 8.93
N ILE A 184 1.36 0.47 10.15
CA ILE A 184 1.90 -0.24 11.33
C ILE A 184 2.05 -1.75 11.10
N ILE A 185 1.24 -2.36 10.22
CA ILE A 185 1.33 -3.79 9.92
C ILE A 185 2.66 -4.17 9.23
N PHE A 186 3.37 -3.21 8.63
CA PHE A 186 4.70 -3.42 8.06
C PHE A 186 5.83 -3.35 9.10
N MET A 187 5.55 -2.92 10.34
CA MET A 187 6.53 -2.87 11.43
C MET A 187 7.31 -4.19 11.61
N PRO A 188 6.67 -5.39 11.69
CA PRO A 188 7.42 -6.64 11.78
C PRO A 188 8.33 -6.89 10.58
N ILE A 189 7.92 -6.52 9.36
CA ILE A 189 8.74 -6.70 8.16
C ILE A 189 10.00 -5.83 8.23
N ILE A 190 9.80 -4.52 8.46
CA ILE A 190 10.90 -3.55 8.57
C ILE A 190 11.81 -3.89 9.75
N GLY A 191 11.22 -4.21 10.91
CA GLY A 191 11.95 -4.61 12.10
C GLY A 191 12.82 -5.84 11.88
N LEU A 192 12.28 -6.92 11.30
CA LEU A 192 13.04 -8.15 11.03
C LEU A 192 14.15 -7.95 9.98
N MET A 193 13.95 -7.04 9.03
CA MET A 193 15.00 -6.71 8.04
C MET A 193 16.12 -5.87 8.65
N LEU A 194 15.79 -4.90 9.51
CA LEU A 194 16.75 -3.92 10.02
C LEU A 194 17.41 -4.36 11.34
N LEU A 195 16.74 -5.11 12.20
CA LEU A 195 17.24 -5.46 13.54
C LEU A 195 18.65 -6.12 13.49
N PRO A 196 18.92 -7.12 12.63
CA PRO A 196 20.27 -7.69 12.55
C PRO A 196 21.33 -6.67 12.14
N LEU A 197 20.98 -5.74 11.24
CA LEU A 197 21.87 -4.67 10.79
C LEU A 197 22.12 -3.64 11.90
N MET A 198 21.07 -3.32 12.66
CA MET A 198 21.14 -2.39 13.80
C MET A 198 22.00 -2.95 14.92
N LEU A 199 21.86 -4.24 15.23
CA LEU A 199 22.71 -4.94 16.22
C LEU A 199 24.17 -4.95 15.77
N LYS A 200 24.44 -5.31 14.51
CA LYS A 200 25.81 -5.34 13.95
C LYS A 200 26.46 -3.96 13.90
N ARG A 201 25.70 -2.91 13.61
CA ARG A 201 26.19 -1.53 13.46
C ARG A 201 25.95 -0.70 14.73
N PHE A 202 25.65 -1.32 15.86
CA PHE A 202 25.29 -0.61 17.08
C PHE A 202 26.46 0.26 17.56
N SER A 203 26.15 1.52 17.83
CA SER A 203 26.99 2.47 18.58
C SER A 203 26.09 3.56 19.10
N PHE A 204 26.45 4.24 20.20
CA PHE A 204 25.69 5.38 20.71
C PHE A 204 25.50 6.46 19.63
N LYS A 205 26.52 6.71 18.81
CA LYS A 205 26.43 7.64 17.67
C LYS A 205 25.36 7.24 16.66
N ASN A 206 25.32 5.96 16.26
CA ASN A 206 24.33 5.46 15.30
C ASN A 206 22.93 5.42 15.90
N LEU A 207 22.81 5.03 17.17
CA LEU A 207 21.54 5.01 17.89
C LEU A 207 20.95 6.43 17.97
N THR A 208 21.75 7.42 18.39
CA THR A 208 21.35 8.83 18.43
C THR A 208 21.00 9.35 17.05
N LEU A 209 21.74 8.97 16.01
CA LEU A 209 21.40 9.34 14.63
C LEU A 209 20.04 8.77 14.22
N TRP A 210 19.78 7.48 14.46
CA TRP A 210 18.52 6.84 14.07
C TRP A 210 17.33 7.38 14.87
N ILE A 211 17.40 7.33 16.20
CA ILE A 211 16.30 7.77 17.07
C ILE A 211 16.13 9.29 16.98
N GLY A 212 17.22 10.05 17.07
CA GLY A 212 17.18 11.51 16.98
C GLY A 212 16.59 12.00 15.67
N SER A 213 16.95 11.39 14.53
CA SER A 213 16.35 11.76 13.23
C SER A 213 14.85 11.45 13.17
N LEU A 214 14.40 10.34 13.76
CA LEU A 214 12.98 10.01 13.83
C LEU A 214 12.21 10.97 14.73
N ILE A 215 12.76 11.34 15.89
CA ILE A 215 12.17 12.32 16.79
C ILE A 215 12.07 13.69 16.10
N VAL A 216 13.16 14.15 15.47
CA VAL A 216 13.16 15.42 14.74
C VAL A 216 12.11 15.40 13.62
N LEU A 217 12.03 14.34 12.82
CA LEU A 217 11.01 14.24 11.77
C LEU A 217 9.59 14.24 12.35
N GLN A 218 9.33 13.48 13.42
CA GLN A 218 8.02 13.46 14.07
C GLN A 218 7.64 14.83 14.62
N LEU A 219 8.58 15.53 15.26
CA LEU A 219 8.37 16.89 15.77
C LEU A 219 8.09 17.86 14.63
N LEU A 220 8.80 17.77 13.50
CA LEU A 220 8.55 18.63 12.33
C LEU A 220 7.14 18.41 11.75
N ILE A 221 6.67 17.16 11.71
CA ILE A 221 5.30 16.82 11.27
C ILE A 221 4.26 17.34 12.27
N LEU A 222 4.56 17.31 13.57
CA LEU A 222 3.61 17.74 14.60
C LEU A 222 3.65 19.25 14.89
N LEU A 223 4.72 19.94 14.47
CA LEU A 223 5.02 21.32 14.85
C LEU A 223 3.85 22.30 14.63
N PRO A 224 3.14 22.29 13.48
CA PRO A 224 2.02 23.22 13.29
C PRO A 224 0.90 23.02 14.30
N PHE A 225 0.65 21.78 14.71
CA PHE A 225 -0.41 21.43 15.66
C PHE A 225 0.02 21.69 17.10
N ILE A 226 1.31 21.52 17.43
CA ILE A 226 1.87 21.93 18.73
C ILE A 226 1.72 23.44 18.91
N ILE A 227 2.13 24.23 17.90
CA ILE A 227 2.07 25.70 17.96
C ILE A 227 0.63 26.22 18.14
N LYS A 228 -0.37 25.48 17.64
CA LYS A 228 -1.79 25.84 17.75
C LYS A 228 -2.53 25.12 18.87
N ASP A 229 -1.80 24.44 19.76
CA ASP A 229 -2.34 23.70 20.91
C ASP A 229 -3.44 22.69 20.52
N ASP A 230 -3.27 22.02 19.38
CA ASP A 230 -4.26 21.08 18.81
C ASP A 230 -3.83 19.61 18.92
N ILE A 231 -2.74 19.34 19.65
CA ILE A 231 -2.18 17.99 19.80
C ILE A 231 -3.16 17.02 20.47
N GLY A 232 -4.02 17.51 21.36
CA GLY A 232 -5.08 16.68 21.96
C GLY A 232 -6.00 16.07 20.90
N ARG A 233 -6.40 16.84 19.88
CA ARG A 233 -7.25 16.33 18.78
C ARG A 233 -6.48 15.40 17.85
N VAL A 234 -5.19 15.68 17.60
CA VAL A 234 -4.30 14.77 16.85
C VAL A 234 -4.27 13.40 17.52
N LEU A 235 -4.03 13.36 18.84
CA LEU A 235 -3.99 12.13 19.61
C LEU A 235 -5.35 11.42 19.63
N HIS A 236 -6.45 12.17 19.73
CA HIS A 236 -7.79 11.62 19.66
C HIS A 236 -8.06 10.92 18.32
N VAL A 237 -7.62 11.50 17.19
CA VAL A 237 -7.72 10.85 15.87
C VAL A 237 -6.86 9.59 15.80
N ILE A 238 -5.63 9.62 16.31
CA ILE A 238 -4.73 8.46 16.31
C ILE A 238 -5.34 7.32 17.14
N ILE A 239 -5.81 7.60 18.36
CA ILE A 239 -6.37 6.59 19.27
C ILE A 239 -7.72 6.09 18.74
N GLY A 240 -8.59 7.01 18.30
CA GLY A 240 -9.92 6.69 17.77
C GLY A 240 -9.91 6.02 16.40
N SER A 241 -8.78 6.01 15.69
CA SER A 241 -8.62 5.23 14.45
C SER A 241 -8.75 3.73 14.70
N PHE A 242 -8.39 3.24 15.88
CA PHE A 242 -8.63 1.87 16.29
C PHE A 242 -10.09 1.69 16.69
N GLY A 243 -10.86 0.88 15.96
CA GLY A 243 -12.26 0.66 16.31
C GLY A 243 -13.26 1.62 15.67
N LYS A 244 -12.80 2.52 14.79
CA LYS A 244 -13.63 3.57 14.18
C LYS A 244 -14.89 3.04 13.49
N TYR A 245 -14.81 1.86 12.88
CA TYR A 245 -15.93 1.21 12.20
C TYR A 245 -16.22 -0.13 12.88
N PRO A 246 -16.94 -0.16 14.03
CA PRO A 246 -17.14 -1.36 14.85
C PRO A 246 -18.15 -2.35 14.23
N VAL A 247 -17.93 -2.70 12.97
CA VAL A 247 -18.77 -3.55 12.14
C VAL A 247 -17.90 -4.58 11.41
N VAL A 248 -18.52 -5.67 10.99
CA VAL A 248 -17.81 -6.80 10.39
C VAL A 248 -17.04 -6.40 9.14
N SER A 249 -17.63 -5.61 8.24
CA SER A 249 -16.94 -5.15 7.03
C SER A 249 -17.54 -3.86 6.50
N MET A 250 -16.69 -2.94 6.09
CA MET A 250 -17.03 -1.70 5.37
C MET A 250 -16.86 -1.90 3.86
N ASN A 251 -17.47 -2.96 3.32
CA ASN A 251 -17.35 -3.44 1.93
C ASN A 251 -16.03 -4.12 1.52
N ALA A 252 -15.17 -4.51 2.46
CA ALA A 252 -14.07 -5.44 2.15
C ALA A 252 -14.62 -6.85 1.89
N TYR A 253 -14.59 -7.32 0.63
CA TYR A 253 -15.06 -8.67 0.26
C TYR A 253 -14.01 -9.70 0.64
N ASN A 254 -14.03 -10.03 1.93
CA ASN A 254 -13.04 -10.81 2.63
C ASN A 254 -13.65 -12.07 3.27
N PHE A 255 -12.89 -12.74 4.15
CA PHE A 255 -13.25 -14.01 4.79
C PHE A 255 -14.68 -14.05 5.37
N TRP A 256 -15.13 -12.94 5.96
CA TRP A 256 -16.41 -12.86 6.65
C TRP A 256 -17.63 -13.07 5.74
N PHE A 257 -17.50 -12.72 4.46
CA PHE A 257 -18.58 -12.89 3.49
C PHE A 257 -18.93 -14.35 3.20
N TRP A 258 -18.10 -15.33 3.57
CA TRP A 258 -18.45 -16.74 3.39
C TRP A 258 -19.35 -17.31 4.49
N PHE A 259 -19.31 -16.71 5.67
CA PHE A 259 -19.99 -17.24 6.85
C PHE A 259 -21.20 -16.39 7.26
N LEU A 260 -21.18 -15.11 6.93
CA LEU A 260 -22.19 -14.14 7.34
C LEU A 260 -23.00 -13.67 6.13
N LYS A 261 -24.32 -13.60 6.31
CA LYS A 261 -25.28 -13.15 5.28
C LYS A 261 -25.74 -11.71 5.57
N GLY A 262 -26.26 -11.05 4.55
CA GLY A 262 -26.84 -9.71 4.66
C GLY A 262 -25.82 -8.58 4.48
N ASN A 263 -26.13 -7.41 5.04
CA ASN A 263 -25.28 -6.23 4.96
C ASN A 263 -24.27 -6.22 6.14
N LEU A 264 -23.03 -6.64 5.88
CA LEU A 264 -21.99 -6.72 6.93
C LEU A 264 -21.59 -5.34 7.51
N MET A 265 -21.96 -4.24 6.85
CA MET A 265 -21.80 -2.88 7.40
C MET A 265 -22.75 -2.58 8.56
N GLN A 266 -23.77 -3.42 8.78
CA GLN A 266 -24.75 -3.27 9.86
C GLN A 266 -24.60 -4.32 10.95
N ILE A 267 -23.64 -5.25 10.81
CA ILE A 267 -23.39 -6.30 11.78
C ILE A 267 -22.25 -5.83 12.69
N PRO A 268 -22.48 -5.61 13.99
CA PRO A 268 -21.42 -5.27 14.93
C PRO A 268 -20.34 -6.36 14.98
N ASP A 269 -19.06 -5.97 14.98
CA ASP A 269 -17.96 -6.92 15.11
C ASP A 269 -17.69 -7.39 16.56
N SER A 270 -18.42 -6.81 17.51
CA SER A 270 -18.51 -7.26 18.90
C SER A 270 -19.39 -8.49 19.10
N ASN A 271 -20.23 -8.85 18.10
CA ASN A 271 -21.06 -10.04 18.16
C ASN A 271 -20.22 -11.30 18.38
N LEU A 272 -20.74 -12.20 19.23
CA LEU A 272 -20.02 -13.38 19.68
C LEU A 272 -20.27 -14.59 18.78
N TYR A 273 -19.23 -15.41 18.62
CA TYR A 273 -19.26 -16.72 17.99
C TYR A 273 -18.29 -17.63 18.72
N LEU A 274 -18.75 -18.81 19.19
CA LEU A 274 -17.94 -19.79 19.93
C LEU A 274 -17.07 -19.16 21.06
N GLY A 275 -17.63 -18.23 21.82
CA GLY A 275 -16.95 -17.60 22.98
C GLY A 275 -16.04 -16.42 22.67
N GLY A 276 -15.84 -16.04 21.40
CA GLY A 276 -15.07 -14.84 21.00
C GLY A 276 -15.87 -13.92 20.09
N SER A 277 -15.57 -12.62 20.08
CA SER A 277 -16.18 -11.69 19.11
C SER A 277 -15.63 -11.91 17.69
N TYR A 278 -16.37 -11.49 16.67
CA TYR A 278 -15.85 -11.52 15.29
C TYR A 278 -14.51 -10.78 15.16
N LYS A 279 -14.37 -9.63 15.83
CA LYS A 279 -13.10 -8.90 15.90
C LYS A 279 -11.95 -9.76 16.47
N SER A 280 -12.18 -10.46 17.58
CA SER A 280 -11.16 -11.31 18.20
C SER A 280 -10.77 -12.48 17.30
N TRP A 281 -11.72 -13.12 16.64
CA TRP A 281 -11.44 -14.18 15.67
C TRP A 281 -10.67 -13.67 14.46
N GLY A 282 -11.03 -12.51 13.93
CA GLY A 282 -10.29 -11.87 12.82
C GLY A 282 -8.84 -11.59 13.19
N LEU A 283 -8.61 -11.01 14.37
CA LEU A 283 -7.26 -10.75 14.88
C LEU A 283 -6.47 -12.05 15.08
N LEU A 284 -7.07 -13.10 15.65
CA LEU A 284 -6.41 -14.40 15.84
C LEU A 284 -5.97 -14.99 14.49
N LEU A 285 -6.85 -15.02 13.49
CA LEU A 285 -6.55 -15.50 12.15
C LEU A 285 -5.46 -14.65 11.49
N PHE A 286 -5.58 -13.33 11.58
CA PHE A 286 -4.57 -12.41 11.05
C PHE A 286 -3.19 -12.65 11.67
N PHE A 287 -3.08 -12.71 12.99
CA PHE A 287 -1.79 -12.90 13.67
C PHE A 287 -1.18 -14.28 13.40
N THR A 288 -1.97 -15.34 13.44
CA THR A 288 -1.49 -16.71 13.19
C THR A 288 -0.99 -16.87 11.75
N THR A 289 -1.78 -16.45 10.77
CA THR A 289 -1.37 -16.49 9.35
C THR A 289 -0.18 -15.56 9.07
N SER A 290 -0.14 -14.37 9.67
CA SER A 290 0.98 -13.44 9.53
C SER A 290 2.26 -14.00 10.14
N PHE A 291 2.18 -14.72 11.27
CA PHE A 291 3.33 -15.41 11.85
C PHE A 291 3.92 -16.43 10.88
N VAL A 292 3.06 -17.23 10.22
CA VAL A 292 3.48 -18.14 9.15
C VAL A 292 4.15 -17.33 8.02
N ALA A 293 3.51 -16.29 7.49
CA ALA A 293 4.09 -15.48 6.42
C ALA A 293 5.47 -14.87 6.80
N LEU A 294 5.63 -14.42 8.05
CA LEU A 294 6.86 -13.81 8.55
C LEU A 294 7.96 -14.84 8.85
N TRP A 295 7.64 -16.13 8.96
CA TRP A 295 8.58 -17.16 9.39
C TRP A 295 9.92 -17.16 8.63
N PRO A 296 9.98 -17.02 7.29
CA PRO A 296 11.25 -16.94 6.57
C PRO A 296 12.10 -15.72 6.98
N LEU A 297 11.47 -14.57 7.27
CA LEU A 297 12.16 -13.37 7.74
C LEU A 297 12.64 -13.53 9.19
N ILE A 298 11.82 -14.13 10.06
CA ILE A 298 12.17 -14.43 11.45
C ILE A 298 13.41 -15.33 11.49
N LYS A 299 13.38 -16.44 10.73
CA LYS A 299 14.50 -17.38 10.60
C LYS A 299 15.77 -16.67 10.12
N ASN A 300 15.68 -15.90 9.04
CA ASN A 300 16.80 -15.12 8.50
C ASN A 300 17.34 -14.08 9.50
N ALA A 301 16.46 -13.35 10.19
CA ALA A 301 16.87 -12.33 11.17
C ALA A 301 17.60 -12.98 12.36
N TYR A 302 17.07 -14.07 12.89
CA TYR A 302 17.69 -14.86 13.95
C TYR A 302 19.08 -15.35 13.56
N TYR A 303 19.23 -15.95 12.38
CA TYR A 303 20.52 -16.47 11.93
C TYR A 303 21.55 -15.37 11.65
N LYS A 304 21.15 -14.26 11.06
CA LYS A 304 22.03 -13.10 10.86
C LYS A 304 22.47 -12.49 12.20
N ALA A 305 21.56 -12.39 13.17
CA ALA A 305 21.86 -11.76 14.46
C ALA A 305 22.72 -12.65 15.37
N ILE A 306 22.44 -13.96 15.43
CA ILE A 306 23.07 -14.87 16.39
C ILE A 306 24.26 -15.62 15.80
N ARG A 307 24.14 -16.11 14.55
CA ARG A 307 25.16 -17.01 13.96
C ARG A 307 26.13 -16.31 13.01
N GLY A 308 25.93 -15.02 12.74
CA GLY A 308 26.71 -14.28 11.73
C GLY A 308 26.60 -14.86 10.31
N SER A 309 25.67 -15.79 10.09
CA SER A 309 25.58 -16.57 8.84
C SER A 309 24.89 -15.79 7.73
N ILE A 310 25.33 -16.06 6.50
CA ILE A 310 24.93 -15.37 5.27
C ILE A 310 23.79 -16.15 4.57
N GLU A 311 22.82 -16.71 5.31
CA GLU A 311 21.63 -17.23 4.62
C GLU A 311 20.83 -16.01 4.14
N ALA A 312 21.08 -15.59 2.91
CA ALA A 312 20.46 -14.40 2.34
C ALA A 312 19.03 -14.76 1.90
N ILE A 313 18.03 -14.27 2.63
CA ILE A 313 16.65 -14.33 2.12
C ILE A 313 16.57 -13.59 0.78
N SER A 314 15.92 -14.22 -0.22
CA SER A 314 15.79 -13.63 -1.55
C SER A 314 14.86 -12.41 -1.51
N VAL A 315 15.04 -11.50 -2.48
CA VAL A 315 14.19 -10.30 -2.60
C VAL A 315 12.75 -10.69 -2.88
N GLU A 316 12.54 -11.72 -3.69
CA GLU A 316 11.23 -12.27 -4.04
C GLU A 316 10.47 -12.72 -2.79
N ARG A 317 11.14 -13.38 -1.83
CA ARG A 317 10.51 -13.76 -0.57
C ARG A 317 10.14 -12.55 0.28
N ILE A 318 10.99 -11.52 0.35
CA ILE A 318 10.66 -10.27 1.05
C ILE A 318 9.42 -9.61 0.41
N LEU A 319 9.36 -9.58 -0.93
CA LEU A 319 8.22 -9.04 -1.66
C LEU A 319 6.94 -9.85 -1.41
N LEU A 320 7.02 -11.19 -1.42
CA LEU A 320 5.88 -12.06 -1.08
C LEU A 320 5.35 -11.80 0.33
N VAL A 321 6.23 -11.67 1.33
CA VAL A 321 5.81 -11.33 2.70
C VAL A 321 5.20 -9.93 2.75
N SER A 322 5.81 -8.97 2.05
CA SER A 322 5.31 -7.58 1.94
C SER A 322 3.98 -7.47 1.19
N THR A 323 3.64 -8.45 0.35
CA THR A 323 2.31 -8.61 -0.25
C THR A 323 1.34 -9.30 0.72
N LEU A 324 1.76 -10.40 1.35
CA LEU A 324 0.89 -11.21 2.20
C LEU A 324 0.37 -10.43 3.41
N ILE A 325 1.23 -9.72 4.14
CA ILE A 325 0.81 -9.05 5.38
C ILE A 325 -0.36 -8.08 5.20
N PRO A 326 -0.34 -7.11 4.25
CA PRO A 326 -1.52 -6.28 3.99
C PRO A 326 -2.73 -7.05 3.48
N LEU A 327 -2.55 -8.12 2.70
CA LEU A 327 -3.66 -8.97 2.26
C LEU A 327 -4.30 -9.74 3.42
N LEU A 328 -3.51 -10.32 4.33
CA LEU A 328 -4.01 -11.05 5.49
C LEU A 328 -4.71 -10.10 6.46
N PHE A 329 -4.18 -8.89 6.63
CA PHE A 329 -4.82 -7.84 7.41
C PHE A 329 -6.21 -7.50 6.84
N PHE A 330 -6.29 -7.24 5.54
CA PHE A 330 -7.56 -7.00 4.83
C PHE A 330 -8.50 -8.22 4.88
N PHE A 331 -7.95 -9.42 4.72
CA PHE A 331 -8.74 -10.61 4.46
C PHE A 331 -9.40 -11.17 5.73
N PHE A 332 -8.70 -11.12 6.88
CA PHE A 332 -9.19 -11.72 8.12
C PHE A 332 -9.78 -10.72 9.11
N ASN A 333 -9.31 -9.47 9.16
CA ASN A 333 -9.83 -8.52 10.14
C ASN A 333 -11.22 -7.98 9.77
N THR A 334 -11.96 -7.58 10.80
CA THR A 334 -13.18 -6.79 10.67
C THR A 334 -12.84 -5.32 10.45
N GLN A 335 -13.85 -4.46 10.25
CA GLN A 335 -13.67 -3.01 10.07
C GLN A 335 -12.88 -2.61 8.81
N MET A 336 -12.77 -3.51 7.84
CA MET A 336 -11.99 -3.30 6.62
C MET A 336 -12.83 -2.65 5.52
N HIS A 337 -12.26 -1.67 4.83
CA HIS A 337 -12.82 -1.11 3.59
C HIS A 337 -12.30 -1.84 2.36
N GLU A 338 -13.06 -1.78 1.26
CA GLU A 338 -12.77 -2.33 -0.07
C GLU A 338 -11.33 -2.09 -0.56
N ARG A 339 -10.80 -0.88 -0.27
CA ARG A 339 -9.49 -0.43 -0.74
C ARG A 339 -8.30 -0.79 0.16
N TYR A 340 -8.53 -1.36 1.35
CA TYR A 340 -7.46 -1.52 2.35
C TYR A 340 -6.39 -2.56 1.99
N SER A 341 -6.59 -3.34 0.92
CA SER A 341 -5.55 -4.21 0.35
C SER A 341 -4.60 -3.51 -0.63
N HIS A 342 -4.80 -2.23 -0.95
CA HIS A 342 -3.96 -1.45 -1.88
C HIS A 342 -2.45 -1.50 -1.58
N PRO A 343 -1.98 -1.50 -0.31
CA PRO A 343 -0.56 -1.64 0.00
C PRO A 343 0.10 -2.90 -0.58
N ALA A 344 -0.66 -3.96 -0.86
CA ALA A 344 -0.13 -5.20 -1.42
C ALA A 344 0.26 -5.10 -2.90
N LEU A 345 -0.37 -4.20 -3.67
CA LEU A 345 -0.36 -4.23 -5.14
C LEU A 345 1.03 -3.98 -5.72
N MET A 346 1.75 -2.97 -5.23
CA MET A 346 3.10 -2.66 -5.73
C MET A 346 4.08 -3.80 -5.43
N PHE A 347 3.96 -4.44 -4.26
CA PHE A 347 4.82 -5.57 -3.89
C PHE A 347 4.53 -6.82 -4.72
N VAL A 348 3.27 -7.14 -5.02
CA VAL A 348 2.94 -8.33 -5.82
C VAL A 348 3.35 -8.15 -7.28
N ILE A 349 3.23 -6.92 -7.80
CA ILE A 349 3.71 -6.56 -9.13
C ILE A 349 5.24 -6.67 -9.19
N ALA A 350 5.95 -6.11 -8.20
CA ALA A 350 7.40 -6.24 -8.09
C ALA A 350 7.84 -7.72 -8.04
N TYR A 351 7.17 -8.54 -7.22
CA TYR A 351 7.42 -9.98 -7.14
C TYR A 351 7.24 -10.64 -8.51
N SER A 352 6.13 -10.35 -9.19
CA SER A 352 5.79 -10.96 -10.47
C SER A 352 6.81 -10.63 -11.57
N ILE A 353 7.28 -9.38 -11.59
CA ILE A 353 8.31 -8.94 -12.54
C ILE A 353 9.65 -9.63 -12.30
N LEU A 354 10.09 -9.72 -11.04
CA LEU A 354 11.40 -10.31 -10.71
C LEU A 354 11.39 -11.84 -10.85
N SER A 355 10.30 -12.50 -10.46
CA SER A 355 10.15 -13.95 -10.53
C SER A 355 9.69 -14.46 -11.91
N LYS A 356 9.22 -13.56 -12.78
CA LYS A 356 8.52 -13.86 -14.04
C LYS A 356 7.21 -14.65 -13.87
N ASP A 357 6.69 -14.75 -12.65
CA ASP A 357 5.39 -15.36 -12.35
C ASP A 357 4.33 -14.26 -12.18
N PHE A 358 3.55 -14.00 -13.24
CA PHE A 358 2.51 -12.97 -13.25
C PHE A 358 1.18 -13.42 -12.65
N LEU A 359 1.01 -14.72 -12.36
CA LEU A 359 -0.25 -15.24 -11.86
C LEU A 359 -0.70 -14.56 -10.55
N PRO A 360 0.19 -14.35 -9.53
CA PRO A 360 -0.22 -13.73 -8.28
C PRO A 360 -0.66 -12.27 -8.46
N SER A 361 0.04 -11.48 -9.29
CA SER A 361 -0.37 -10.09 -9.51
C SER A 361 -1.69 -10.00 -10.27
N VAL A 362 -1.90 -10.82 -11.30
CA VAL A 362 -3.16 -10.84 -12.05
C VAL A 362 -4.34 -11.15 -11.12
N ILE A 363 -4.23 -12.19 -10.29
CA ILE A 363 -5.31 -12.61 -9.38
C ILE A 363 -5.60 -11.52 -8.33
N ILE A 364 -4.57 -10.99 -7.67
CA ILE A 364 -4.74 -10.00 -6.60
C ILE A 364 -5.24 -8.66 -7.16
N CYS A 365 -4.69 -8.18 -8.29
CA CYS A 365 -5.16 -6.96 -8.94
C CYS A 365 -6.61 -7.12 -9.44
N LEU A 366 -6.98 -8.29 -9.97
CA LEU A 366 -8.35 -8.55 -10.39
C LEU A 366 -9.32 -8.53 -9.18
N ALA A 367 -8.97 -9.21 -8.09
CA ALA A 367 -9.80 -9.22 -6.88
C ALA A 367 -10.01 -7.79 -6.34
N TYR A 368 -8.93 -7.00 -6.29
CA TYR A 368 -8.97 -5.61 -5.88
C TYR A 368 -9.84 -4.75 -6.78
N LEU A 369 -9.64 -4.84 -8.11
CA LEU A 369 -10.39 -4.06 -9.08
C LEU A 369 -11.89 -4.38 -9.01
N LEU A 370 -12.26 -5.67 -8.96
CA LEU A 370 -13.65 -6.10 -8.88
C LEU A 370 -14.31 -5.63 -7.58
N ASN A 371 -13.57 -5.64 -6.47
CA ASN A 371 -14.06 -5.14 -5.20
C ASN A 371 -14.36 -3.64 -5.28
N MET A 372 -13.38 -2.86 -5.73
CA MET A 372 -13.50 -1.40 -5.88
C MET A 372 -14.62 -1.02 -6.85
N GLU A 373 -14.70 -1.71 -7.99
CA GLU A 373 -15.71 -1.43 -9.01
C GLU A 373 -17.13 -1.80 -8.55
N ASP A 374 -17.35 -2.92 -7.84
CA ASP A 374 -18.70 -3.24 -7.37
C ASP A 374 -19.23 -2.23 -6.34
N VAL A 375 -18.32 -1.63 -5.55
CA VAL A 375 -18.66 -0.61 -4.55
C VAL A 375 -18.87 0.75 -5.19
N LEU A 376 -17.95 1.22 -6.04
CA LEU A 376 -18.04 2.55 -6.65
C LEU A 376 -18.98 2.60 -7.85
N ARG A 377 -19.05 1.50 -8.62
CA ARG A 377 -19.84 1.31 -9.84
C ARG A 377 -19.59 2.38 -10.91
N TYR A 378 -18.35 2.86 -10.99
CA TYR A 378 -17.96 3.93 -11.91
C TYR A 378 -18.22 3.57 -13.38
N LEU A 379 -18.00 2.32 -13.78
CA LEU A 379 -18.19 1.87 -15.16
C LEU A 379 -19.67 1.74 -15.55
N ASN A 380 -20.59 1.85 -14.57
CA ASN A 380 -22.03 1.72 -14.77
C ASN A 380 -22.44 0.48 -15.61
N LEU A 381 -21.86 -0.67 -15.29
CA LEU A 381 -22.12 -1.92 -16.00
C LEU A 381 -23.51 -2.47 -15.66
N ASP A 382 -24.24 -2.96 -16.67
CA ASP A 382 -25.55 -3.60 -16.44
C ASP A 382 -25.46 -4.92 -15.67
N ASN A 383 -24.26 -5.49 -15.57
CA ASN A 383 -24.02 -6.85 -15.12
C ASN A 383 -23.44 -6.97 -13.69
N TYR A 384 -23.55 -5.94 -12.84
CA TYR A 384 -23.19 -6.07 -11.41
C TYR A 384 -23.95 -7.18 -10.67
N SER A 385 -25.09 -7.59 -11.22
CA SER A 385 -25.86 -8.72 -10.69
C SER A 385 -25.22 -10.09 -10.98
N TYR A 386 -24.24 -10.16 -11.91
CA TYR A 386 -23.62 -11.41 -12.35
C TYR A 386 -22.64 -11.97 -11.32
N PHE A 387 -22.28 -13.23 -11.53
CA PHE A 387 -21.44 -14.00 -10.61
C PHE A 387 -20.09 -13.34 -10.30
N ILE A 388 -19.45 -12.69 -11.27
CA ILE A 388 -18.13 -12.07 -11.12
C ILE A 388 -18.09 -10.94 -10.07
N PHE A 389 -19.22 -10.24 -9.87
CA PHE A 389 -19.35 -9.16 -8.89
C PHE A 389 -19.97 -9.63 -7.57
N LYS A 390 -20.25 -10.93 -7.41
CA LYS A 390 -20.73 -11.46 -6.12
C LYS A 390 -19.62 -11.38 -5.07
N ARG A 391 -19.93 -10.77 -3.93
CA ARG A 391 -19.03 -10.60 -2.78
C ARG A 391 -18.31 -11.88 -2.38
N HIS A 392 -19.04 -13.00 -2.28
CA HIS A 392 -18.49 -14.32 -1.97
C HIS A 392 -17.44 -14.77 -2.99
N PHE A 393 -17.70 -14.53 -4.29
CA PHE A 393 -16.80 -14.92 -5.36
C PHE A 393 -15.53 -14.07 -5.35
N ILE A 394 -15.64 -12.75 -5.19
CA ILE A 394 -14.47 -11.87 -5.06
C ILE A 394 -13.62 -12.27 -3.84
N ALA A 395 -14.25 -12.62 -2.71
CA ALA A 395 -13.54 -13.15 -1.54
C ALA A 395 -12.81 -14.49 -1.85
N ILE A 396 -13.37 -15.35 -2.70
CA ILE A 396 -12.70 -16.56 -3.21
C ILE A 396 -11.46 -16.20 -4.03
N ILE A 397 -11.53 -15.21 -4.92
CA ILE A 397 -10.37 -14.77 -5.71
C ILE A 397 -9.24 -14.30 -4.79
N TYR A 398 -9.55 -13.49 -3.77
CA TYR A 398 -8.57 -13.09 -2.76
C TYR A 398 -7.94 -14.29 -2.05
N ALA A 399 -8.75 -15.24 -1.58
CA ALA A 399 -8.26 -16.41 -0.88
C ALA A 399 -7.35 -17.29 -1.75
N VAL A 400 -7.75 -17.53 -3.01
CA VAL A 400 -6.93 -18.27 -3.98
C VAL A 400 -5.61 -17.54 -4.21
N GLY A 401 -5.62 -16.22 -4.36
CA GLY A 401 -4.41 -15.41 -4.46
C GLY A 401 -3.50 -15.53 -3.25
N ILE A 402 -4.05 -15.46 -2.03
CA ILE A 402 -3.31 -15.64 -0.77
C ILE A 402 -2.70 -17.04 -0.69
N LEU A 403 -3.45 -18.09 -1.04
CA LEU A 403 -2.94 -19.47 -1.04
C LEU A 403 -1.81 -19.67 -2.06
N ILE A 404 -1.93 -19.09 -3.26
CA ILE A 404 -0.86 -19.10 -4.27
C ILE A 404 0.39 -18.40 -3.72
N LEU A 405 0.23 -17.23 -3.10
CA LEU A 405 1.35 -16.49 -2.50
C LEU A 405 2.07 -17.30 -1.41
N TYR A 406 1.33 -18.01 -0.54
CA TYR A 406 1.93 -18.93 0.42
C TYR A 406 2.65 -20.10 -0.26
N ALA A 407 2.04 -20.70 -1.28
CA ALA A 407 2.66 -21.78 -2.03
C ALA A 407 3.99 -21.32 -2.65
N ARG A 408 4.05 -20.09 -3.18
CA ARG A 408 5.28 -19.48 -3.69
C ARG A 408 6.29 -19.17 -2.58
N LEU A 409 5.84 -18.66 -1.43
CA LEU A 409 6.72 -18.33 -0.31
C LEU A 409 7.50 -19.55 0.20
N TYR A 410 6.80 -20.70 0.28
CA TYR A 410 7.34 -21.97 0.77
C TYR A 410 7.79 -22.94 -0.32
N ASN A 411 7.80 -22.50 -1.58
CA ASN A 411 8.16 -23.33 -2.74
C ASN A 411 7.32 -24.61 -2.89
N PHE A 412 6.07 -24.62 -2.41
CA PHE A 412 5.13 -25.70 -2.73
C PHE A 412 4.77 -25.61 -4.21
N ARG A 413 5.26 -26.57 -5.00
CA ARG A 413 4.81 -26.76 -6.38
C ARG A 413 3.52 -27.57 -6.34
N LEU A 414 2.40 -26.95 -6.73
CA LEU A 414 1.18 -27.68 -7.07
C LEU A 414 1.46 -28.47 -8.35
N ASN A 415 1.83 -29.75 -8.22
CA ASN A 415 1.95 -30.65 -9.37
C ASN A 415 0.53 -30.96 -9.88
N LEU A 416 0.03 -30.16 -10.83
CA LEU A 416 -1.25 -30.44 -11.51
C LEU A 416 -1.16 -31.63 -12.46
N ASN A 417 0.05 -32.16 -12.71
CA ASN A 417 0.27 -33.32 -13.58
C ASN A 417 -0.03 -34.67 -12.90
N SER A 418 -0.35 -34.71 -11.60
CA SER A 418 -0.68 -35.98 -10.91
C SER A 418 -2.16 -36.37 -11.00
N ILE A 419 -3.03 -35.52 -11.56
CA ILE A 419 -4.48 -35.80 -11.65
C ILE A 419 -4.85 -36.50 -12.98
N SER A 420 -3.96 -36.49 -13.99
CA SER A 420 -4.17 -37.24 -15.23
C SER A 420 -3.62 -38.68 -15.21
N ALA A 421 -2.85 -39.07 -14.18
CA ALA A 421 -2.23 -40.38 -14.09
C ALA A 421 -3.05 -41.42 -13.27
N SER A 422 -4.19 -41.03 -12.68
CA SER A 422 -5.07 -41.95 -11.94
C SER A 422 -6.35 -42.35 -12.69
N LYS A 423 -6.41 -42.09 -14.01
CA LYS A 423 -7.44 -42.59 -14.92
C LYS A 423 -6.82 -43.40 -16.08
N GLY A 424 -5.90 -44.31 -15.74
CA GLY A 424 -5.39 -45.34 -16.64
C GLY A 424 -5.91 -46.70 -16.19
#